data_AF-A0A1I1XTN0-F1
#
_entry.id   AF-A0A1I1XTN0-F1
#
_cell.length_a   1.000
_cell.length_b   1.000
_cell.length_c   1.000
_cell.angle_alpha   90.00
_cell.angle_beta   90.00
_cell.angle_gamma   90.00
#
_symmetry.space_group_name_H-M   'P 1'
#
loop_
_entity.id
_entity.type
_entity.pdbx_description
1 polymer ?
#
loop_
_entity_poly.entity_id
_entity_poly.type
_entity_poly.pdbx_seq_one_letter_code
_entity_poly.pdbx_strand_id
1 'polypeptide(L)' 'MADDKTKAGGADRRLINLSEDYEVRDWASVLNCDEFELRRAVEAVGNSAEAVRNYLEQRRQQSH' A
#
# COMPACT_ATOMS: atom_id res chain seq x y z
N MET A 1 25.13 5.99 12.48
CA MET A 1 24.61 5.59 11.16
C MET A 1 23.10 5.43 11.34
N ALA A 2 22.32 6.15 10.53
CA ALA A 2 20.87 6.22 10.67
C ALA A 2 20.25 4.84 10.40
N ASP A 3 19.44 4.43 11.35
CA ASP A 3 18.71 3.18 11.53
C ASP A 3 18.62 2.23 10.33
N ASP A 4 19.00 0.97 10.57
CA ASP A 4 18.52 -0.22 9.88
C ASP A 4 16.98 -0.31 10.05
N LYS A 5 16.22 0.60 9.41
CA LYS A 5 14.76 0.54 9.27
C LYS A 5 14.32 -0.54 8.29
N THR A 6 15.25 -1.40 7.85
CA THR A 6 14.99 -2.65 7.12
C THR A 6 14.09 -3.62 7.91
N LYS A 7 13.80 -3.32 9.19
CA LYS A 7 12.85 -4.05 10.04
C LYS A 7 11.64 -3.26 10.55
N ALA A 8 11.36 -2.05 10.03
CA ALA A 8 10.25 -1.22 10.53
C ALA A 8 8.84 -1.71 10.11
N GLY A 9 8.75 -2.75 9.27
CA GLY A 9 7.54 -3.57 9.27
C GLY A 9 7.92 -4.95 8.79
N GLY A 10 7.81 -5.93 9.69
CA GLY A 10 8.25 -7.30 9.47
C GLY A 10 7.62 -7.91 8.23
N ALA A 11 8.09 -9.11 7.88
CA ALA A 11 7.59 -9.95 6.79
C ALA A 11 6.06 -10.20 6.77
N ASP A 12 5.31 -9.65 7.72
CA ASP A 12 3.86 -9.72 7.90
C ASP A 12 3.19 -8.32 7.88
N ARG A 13 3.57 -7.43 6.95
CA ARG A 13 2.77 -6.23 6.70
C ARG A 13 1.45 -6.64 6.01
N ARG A 14 0.46 -7.01 6.82
CA ARG A 14 -0.87 -7.43 6.35
C ARG A 14 -1.81 -6.24 6.11
N LEU A 15 -1.57 -5.13 6.81
CA LEU A 15 -2.42 -3.94 6.76
C LEU A 15 -1.61 -2.70 6.32
N ILE A 16 -2.24 -1.84 5.53
CA ILE A 16 -1.75 -0.54 5.08
C ILE A 16 -2.17 0.49 6.11
N ASN A 17 -1.19 1.09 6.80
CA ASN A 17 -1.45 2.21 7.68
C ASN A 17 -1.30 3.51 6.89
N LEU A 18 -2.38 4.28 6.83
CA LEU A 18 -2.41 5.59 6.18
C LEU A 18 -2.13 6.75 7.15
N SER A 19 -1.92 6.45 8.44
CA SER A 19 -1.71 7.45 9.49
C SER A 19 -0.32 8.08 9.40
N GLU A 20 0.64 7.37 8.82
CA GLU A 20 2.02 7.82 8.69
C GLU A 20 2.40 8.00 7.22
N ASP A 21 2.75 9.21 6.80
CA ASP A 21 3.03 9.53 5.39
C ASP A 21 4.18 8.69 4.80
N TYR A 22 5.16 8.31 5.63
CA TYR A 22 6.25 7.45 5.16
C TYR A 22 5.78 6.01 4.87
N GLU A 23 4.78 5.49 5.60
CA GLU A 23 4.17 4.19 5.31
C GLU A 23 3.35 4.25 4.03
N VAL A 24 2.58 5.33 3.83
CA VAL A 24 1.83 5.56 2.58
C VAL A 24 2.77 5.55 1.38
N ARG A 25 3.89 6.27 1.45
CA ARG A 25 4.88 6.34 0.36
C ARG A 25 5.57 5.00 0.10
N ASP A 26 5.89 4.26 1.15
CA ASP A 26 6.49 2.92 1.03
C ASP A 26 5.50 1.95 0.37
N TRP A 27 4.24 1.93 0.82
CA TRP A 27 3.18 1.11 0.23
C TRP A 27 2.85 1.49 -1.21
N ALA A 28 2.77 2.78 -1.51
CA ALA A 28 2.59 3.29 -2.86
C ALA A 28 3.70 2.78 -3.80
N SER A 29 4.95 2.76 -3.32
CA SER A 29 6.08 2.21 -4.06
C SER A 29 5.98 0.69 -4.25
N VAL A 30 5.61 -0.07 -3.21
CA VAL A 30 5.44 -1.53 -3.26
C VAL A 30 4.31 -1.94 -4.19
N LEU A 31 3.19 -1.21 -4.16
CA LEU A 31 1.99 -1.46 -4.96
C LEU A 31 2.06 -0.80 -6.35
N ASN A 32 3.15 -0.06 -6.61
CA ASN A 32 3.42 0.64 -7.85
C ASN A 32 2.23 1.50 -8.31
N CYS A 33 1.67 2.27 -7.36
CA CYS A 33 0.50 3.15 -7.49
C CYS A 33 0.76 4.49 -6.80
N ASP A 34 -0.07 5.49 -7.07
CA ASP A 34 0.01 6.78 -6.38
C ASP A 34 -0.60 6.74 -4.98
N GLU A 35 -0.16 7.64 -4.08
CA GLU A 35 -0.72 7.77 -2.71
C GLU A 35 -2.24 8.00 -2.72
N PHE A 36 -2.72 8.70 -3.75
CA PHE A 36 -4.15 8.93 -3.94
C PHE A 36 -4.91 7.65 -4.34
N GLU A 37 -4.32 6.84 -5.22
CA GLU A 37 -4.88 5.55 -5.60
C GLU A 37 -4.86 4.57 -4.43
N LEU A 38 -3.78 4.57 -3.65
CA LEU A 38 -3.66 3.79 -2.43
C LEU A 38 -4.77 4.13 -1.44
N ARG A 39 -4.98 5.42 -1.15
CA ARG A 39 -6.06 5.88 -0.25
C ARG A 39 -7.44 5.49 -0.74
N ARG A 40 -7.71 5.65 -2.05
CA ARG A 40 -8.99 5.22 -2.65
C ARG A 40 -9.19 3.72 -2.59
N ALA A 41 -8.16 2.93 -2.86
CA ALA A 41 -8.23 1.49 -2.77
C ALA A 41 -8.49 1.06 -1.33
N VAL A 42 -7.78 1.65 -0.36
CA VAL A 42 -8.01 1.39 1.08
C VAL A 42 -9.44 1.78 1.50
N GLU A 43 -9.98 2.89 0.97
CA GLU A 43 -11.38 3.28 1.22
C GLU A 43 -12.38 2.29 0.61
N ALA A 44 -12.07 1.73 -0.57
CA ALA A 44 -12.96 0.80 -1.28
C ALA A 44 -12.96 -0.62 -0.71
N VAL A 45 -11.80 -1.15 -0.30
CA VAL A 45 -11.64 -2.56 0.12
C VAL A 45 -11.13 -2.73 1.56
N GLY A 46 -10.88 -1.63 2.27
CA GLY A 46 -10.30 -1.61 3.61
C GLY A 46 -8.77 -1.55 3.60
N ASN A 47 -8.17 -1.45 4.77
CA ASN A 47 -6.73 -1.33 4.95
C ASN A 47 -5.95 -2.64 4.73
N SER A 48 -6.55 -3.68 4.16
CA SER A 48 -5.84 -4.94 3.89
C SER A 48 -4.94 -4.79 2.66
N ALA A 49 -3.65 -5.08 2.82
CA ALA A 49 -2.66 -4.96 1.75
C ALA A 49 -2.98 -5.88 0.56
N GLU A 50 -3.43 -7.11 0.82
CA GLU A 50 -3.83 -8.06 -0.22
C GLU A 50 -5.07 -7.57 -0.98
N ALA A 51 -6.07 -7.07 -0.27
CA ALA A 51 -7.29 -6.59 -0.89
C ALA A 51 -7.00 -5.38 -1.79
N VAL A 52 -6.20 -4.43 -1.29
CA VAL A 52 -5.83 -3.21 -2.01
C VAL A 52 -5.02 -3.54 -3.25
N ARG A 53 -4.05 -4.45 -3.13
CA ARG A 53 -3.28 -4.94 -4.28
C ARG A 53 -4.20 -5.52 -5.34
N ASN A 54 -5.10 -6.44 -4.96
CA ASN A 54 -6.02 -7.07 -5.88
C ASN A 54 -6.95 -6.04 -6.56
N TYR A 55 -7.44 -5.05 -5.80
CA TYR A 55 -8.26 -3.96 -6.33
C TYR A 55 -7.50 -3.14 -7.39
N LEU A 56 -6.25 -2.76 -7.11
CA LEU A 56 -5.41 -2.01 -8.04
C LEU A 56 -5.09 -2.83 -9.30
N GLU A 57 -4.78 -4.12 -9.16
CA GLU A 57 -4.53 -5.02 -10.29
C GLU A 57 -5.78 -5.19 -11.16
N GLN A 58 -6.96 -5.33 -10.56
CA GLN A 58 -8.24 -5.41 -11.29
C GLN A 58 -8.55 -4.12 -12.05
N ARG A 59 -8.33 -2.94 -11.44
CA ARG A 59 -8.56 -1.65 -12.11
C ARG A 59 -7.63 -1.42 -13.30
N ARG A 60 -6.38 -1.89 -13.21
CA ARG A 60 -5.43 -1.86 -14.34
C ARG A 60 -5.88 -2.78 -15.48
N GLN A 61 -6.40 -3.95 -15.16
CA GLN A 61 -6.91 -4.92 -16.16
C GLN A 61 -8.21 -4.47 -16.84
N GLN A 62 -9.09 -3.76 -16.13
CA GLN A 62 -10.34 -3.23 -16.69
C GLN A 62 -10.15 -2.00 -17.61
N SER A 63 -8.95 -1.42 -17.67
CA SER A 63 -8.65 -0.27 -18.54
C SER A 63 -8.11 -0.69 -19.92
N HIS A 64 -8.31 -1.95 -20.32
CA HIS A 64 -8.06 -2.50 -21.66
C HIS A 64 -9.41 -2.76 -22.34
#